data_AF-A0A376P5D1-F1
#
_entry.id   AF-A0A376P5D1-F1
#
_cell.length_a   1.000
_cell.length_b   1.000
_cell.length_c   1.000
_cell.angle_alpha   90.00
_cell.angle_beta   90.00
_cell.angle_gamma   90.00
#
_symmetry.space_group_name_H-M   'P 1'
#
loop_
_entity.id
_entity.type
_entity.pdbx_description
1 polymer ?
#
loop_
_entity_poly.entity_id
_entity_poly.type
_entity_poly.pdbx_seq_one_letter_code
_entity_poly.pdbx_strand_id
1 'polypeptide(L)'
;MHSLILGQIKTDEKSNEITAIPELLNMLDIKGKIITTDAMGCQKDIAEKIQKQGGDYLFAVKGNQGRLNKAFEEKFPLKELNNPENDSYAISEKSHGREEIRLHIV
;
A
#
# COMPACT_ATOMS: atom_id res chain seq x y z
N MET A 1 -15.42 7.08 15.24
CA MET A 1 -14.78 6.03 14.43
C MET A 1 -14.46 4.89 15.37
N HIS A 2 -15.10 3.72 15.22
CA HIS A 2 -14.79 2.55 16.04
C HIS A 2 -13.66 1.78 15.35
N SER A 3 -12.53 1.63 16.02
CA SER A 3 -11.38 0.87 15.51
C SER A 3 -11.40 -0.53 16.11
N LEU A 4 -11.31 -1.55 15.25
CA LEU A 4 -11.18 -2.95 15.67
C LEU A 4 -9.70 -3.35 15.63
N ILE A 5 -9.21 -3.96 16.72
CA ILE A 5 -7.86 -4.51 16.80
C ILE A 5 -7.98 -6.03 16.89
N LEU A 6 -7.52 -6.73 15.85
CA LEU A 6 -7.56 -8.20 15.77
C LEU A 6 -6.26 -8.86 16.28
N GLY A 7 -5.16 -8.13 16.26
CA GLY A 7 -3.86 -8.60 16.70
C GLY A 7 -2.89 -7.45 16.87
N GLN A 8 -1.92 -7.60 17.77
CA GLN A 8 -0.87 -6.65 18.00
C GLN A 8 0.41 -7.37 18.42
N ILE A 9 1.55 -6.91 17.92
CA ILE A 9 2.87 -7.41 18.31
C ILE A 9 3.72 -6.19 18.63
N LYS A 10 4.35 -6.22 19.80
CA LYS A 10 5.31 -5.18 20.20
C LYS A 10 6.64 -5.45 19.49
N THR A 11 7.22 -4.42 18.87
CA THR A 11 8.57 -4.49 18.31
C THR A 11 9.63 -4.45 19.42
N ASP A 12 10.75 -5.13 19.21
CA ASP A 12 11.91 -5.02 20.09
C ASP A 12 12.50 -3.59 20.04
N GLU A 13 13.19 -3.19 21.11
CA GLU A 13 13.71 -1.82 21.29
C GLU A 13 14.64 -1.33 20.17
N LYS A 14 15.33 -2.27 19.50
CA LYS A 14 16.26 -1.98 18.38
C LYS A 14 15.74 -2.50 17.04
N SER A 15 14.46 -2.84 16.94
CA SER A 15 13.83 -3.31 15.71
C SER A 15 12.72 -2.35 15.26
N ASN A 16 12.08 -2.69 14.15
CA ASN A 16 10.96 -1.94 13.59
C ASN A 16 9.86 -2.89 13.07
N GLU A 17 8.76 -2.30 12.64
CA GLU A 17 7.56 -2.98 12.17
C GLU A 17 7.79 -3.91 10.98
N ILE A 18 8.83 -3.69 10.15
CA ILE A 18 9.13 -4.55 8.99
C ILE A 18 9.33 -5.99 9.45
N THR A 19 9.98 -6.19 10.59
CA THR A 19 10.20 -7.53 11.16
C THR A 19 8.98 -8.10 11.88
N ALA A 20 8.10 -7.24 12.40
CA ALA A 20 6.93 -7.66 13.16
C ALA A 20 5.72 -7.99 12.27
N ILE A 21 5.61 -7.36 11.08
CA ILE A 21 4.51 -7.61 10.14
C ILE A 21 4.41 -9.10 9.76
N PRO A 22 5.50 -9.79 9.36
CA PRO A 22 5.43 -11.22 9.07
C PRO A 22 4.87 -12.06 10.23
N GLU A 23 5.28 -11.75 11.47
CA GLU A 23 4.79 -12.45 12.65
C GLU A 23 3.31 -12.19 12.90
N LEU A 24 2.86 -10.95 12.70
CA LEU A 24 1.45 -10.60 12.83
C LEU A 24 0.59 -11.31 11.78
N LEU A 25 1.08 -11.41 10.54
CA LEU A 25 0.39 -12.13 9.46
C LEU A 25 0.26 -13.63 9.78
N ASN A 26 1.21 -14.24 10.48
CA ASN A 26 1.10 -15.65 10.90
C ASN A 26 -0.04 -15.90 11.89
N MET A 27 -0.47 -14.87 12.63
CA MET A 27 -1.51 -14.98 13.65
C MET A 27 -2.92 -14.75 13.10
N LEU A 28 -3.04 -14.28 11.86
CA LEU A 28 -4.31 -13.85 11.26
C LEU A 28 -4.69 -14.77 10.09
N ASP A 29 -5.98 -15.09 9.96
CA ASP A 29 -6.50 -15.68 8.73
C ASP A 29 -6.74 -14.59 7.70
N ILE A 30 -5.78 -14.44 6.78
CA ILE A 30 -5.78 -13.39 5.75
C ILE A 30 -6.24 -13.90 4.38
N LYS A 31 -6.71 -15.16 4.28
CA LYS A 31 -7.10 -15.74 2.99
C LYS A 31 -8.27 -14.98 2.37
N GLY A 32 -8.09 -14.55 1.12
CA GLY A 32 -9.06 -13.74 0.39
C GLY A 32 -9.32 -12.37 1.03
N LYS A 33 -8.32 -11.81 1.72
CA LYS A 33 -8.34 -10.45 2.29
C LYS A 33 -7.26 -9.59 1.64
N ILE A 34 -7.52 -8.29 1.52
CA ILE A 34 -6.54 -7.30 1.08
C ILE A 34 -5.84 -6.74 2.32
N ILE A 35 -4.51 -6.83 2.32
CA ILE A 35 -3.65 -6.24 3.36
C ILE A 35 -3.08 -4.93 2.83
N THR A 36 -3.38 -3.84 3.53
CA THR A 36 -2.80 -2.52 3.28
C THR A 36 -1.80 -2.18 4.36
N THR A 37 -0.64 -1.64 3.99
CA THR A 37 0.34 -1.11 4.95
C THR A 37 0.81 0.26 4.50
N ASP A 38 1.46 0.97 5.41
CA ASP A 38 2.22 2.15 5.01
C ASP A 38 3.39 1.79 4.09
N ALA A 39 4.11 2.82 3.66
CA ALA A 39 5.21 2.67 2.74
C ALA A 39 6.46 2.00 3.33
N MET A 40 6.58 1.92 4.66
CA MET A 40 7.68 1.21 5.30
C MET A 40 7.48 -0.31 5.21
N GLY A 41 6.22 -0.75 5.29
CA GLY A 41 5.80 -2.14 5.06
C GLY A 41 5.86 -2.61 3.60
N CYS A 42 6.16 -1.73 2.64
CA CYS A 42 6.28 -2.07 1.21
C CYS A 42 7.54 -2.88 0.91
N GLN A 43 7.59 -4.11 1.41
CA GLN A 43 8.72 -5.03 1.26
C GLN A 43 8.30 -6.23 0.43
N LYS A 44 9.21 -6.68 -0.44
CA LYS A 44 8.98 -7.84 -1.32
C LYS A 44 8.62 -9.08 -0.52
N ASP A 45 9.35 -9.36 0.57
CA ASP A 45 9.14 -10.57 1.37
C ASP A 45 7.78 -10.57 2.09
N ILE A 46 7.29 -9.39 2.48
CA ILE A 46 5.96 -9.23 3.08
C ILE A 46 4.88 -9.49 2.01
N ALA A 47 5.01 -8.90 0.82
CA ALA A 47 4.09 -9.14 -0.30
C ALA A 47 4.03 -10.63 -0.67
N GLU A 48 5.19 -11.29 -0.80
CA GLU A 48 5.26 -12.72 -1.08
C GLU A 48 4.59 -13.56 0.01
N LYS A 49 4.75 -13.19 1.29
CA LYS A 49 4.14 -13.91 2.39
C LYS A 49 2.61 -13.82 2.35
N ILE A 50 2.07 -12.63 2.09
CA ILE A 50 0.63 -12.42 1.95
C ILE A 50 0.07 -13.28 0.81
N GLN A 51 0.73 -13.25 -0.35
CA GLN A 51 0.33 -14.05 -1.50
C GLN A 51 0.39 -15.57 -1.21
N LYS A 52 1.44 -16.04 -0.54
CA LYS A 52 1.59 -17.46 -0.14
C LYS A 52 0.50 -17.92 0.83
N GLN A 53 -0.06 -17.02 1.65
CA GLN A 53 -1.20 -17.31 2.53
C GLN A 53 -2.56 -17.13 1.84
N GLY A 54 -2.58 -16.80 0.55
CA GLY A 54 -3.79 -16.61 -0.25
C GLY A 54 -4.50 -15.28 0.02
N GLY A 55 -3.79 -14.29 0.54
CA GLY A 55 -4.25 -12.91 0.62
C GLY A 55 -3.75 -12.07 -0.56
N ASP A 56 -4.31 -10.87 -0.68
CA ASP A 56 -3.93 -9.84 -1.64
C ASP A 56 -3.28 -8.67 -0.89
N TYR A 57 -2.54 -7.80 -1.59
CA TYR A 57 -1.85 -6.66 -0.97
C TYR A 57 -1.97 -5.38 -1.79
N LEU A 58 -2.01 -4.25 -1.08
CA LEU A 58 -1.92 -2.91 -1.66
C LEU A 58 -0.96 -2.07 -0.81
N PHE A 59 0.24 -1.82 -1.35
CA PHE A 59 1.31 -1.11 -0.64
C PHE A 59 1.63 0.23 -1.29
N ALA A 60 1.99 1.20 -0.46
CA ALA A 60 2.49 2.48 -0.93
C ALA A 60 4.01 2.39 -1.17
N VAL A 61 4.48 2.81 -2.34
CA VAL A 61 5.93 2.87 -2.62
C VAL A 61 6.48 4.23 -2.21
N LYS A 62 7.55 4.24 -1.40
CA LYS A 62 8.27 5.47 -1.03
C LYS A 62 9.40 5.74 -2.03
N GLY A 63 9.69 7.01 -2.29
CA GLY A 63 10.71 7.42 -3.27
C GLY A 63 12.14 6.93 -2.98
N ASN A 64 12.44 6.55 -1.73
CA ASN A 64 13.73 5.93 -1.39
C ASN A 64 13.91 4.50 -1.97
N GLN A 65 12.85 3.88 -2.47
CA GLN A 65 12.91 2.62 -3.24
C GLN A 65 13.21 2.91 -4.72
N GLY A 66 14.40 3.43 -5.01
CA GLY A 66 14.72 4.03 -6.31
C GLY A 66 14.45 3.15 -7.54
N ARG A 67 14.74 1.84 -7.49
CA ARG A 67 14.46 0.92 -8.61
C ARG A 67 12.96 0.77 -8.86
N LEU A 68 12.17 0.60 -7.80
CA LEU A 68 10.73 0.40 -7.92
C LEU A 68 10.05 1.71 -8.35
N ASN A 69 10.45 2.82 -7.74
CA ASN A 69 9.98 4.15 -8.10
C ASN A 69 10.26 4.47 -9.58
N LYS A 70 11.48 4.23 -10.06
CA LYS A 70 11.84 4.39 -11.49
C LYS A 70 10.99 3.52 -12.41
N ALA A 71 10.73 2.27 -12.01
CA ALA A 71 9.87 1.38 -12.79
C ALA A 71 8.43 1.92 -12.90
N PHE A 72 7.89 2.53 -11.84
CA PHE A 72 6.60 3.22 -11.90
C PHE A 72 6.64 4.44 -12.81
N GLU A 73 7.67 5.28 -12.73
CA GLU A 73 7.79 6.45 -13.61
C GLU A 73 7.89 6.06 -15.10
N GLU A 74 8.60 4.97 -15.41
CA GLU A 74 8.77 4.47 -16.79
C GLU A 74 7.52 3.76 -17.33
N LYS A 75 6.78 3.04 -16.48
CA LYS A 75 5.61 2.24 -16.90
C LYS A 75 4.28 2.97 -16.78
N PHE A 76 4.20 3.93 -15.85
CA PHE A 76 3.01 4.70 -15.54
C PHE A 76 3.37 6.19 -15.40
N PRO A 77 3.88 6.82 -16.47
CA PRO A 77 4.20 8.24 -16.42
C PRO A 77 2.92 9.05 -16.15
N LEU A 78 2.89 9.74 -15.00
CA LEU A 78 1.75 10.57 -14.58
C LEU A 78 1.32 11.60 -15.64
N LYS A 79 2.24 12.01 -16.52
CA LYS A 79 1.95 12.90 -17.65
C LYS A 79 1.06 12.26 -18.71
N GLU A 80 1.22 10.96 -18.97
CA GLU A 80 0.36 10.23 -19.91
C GLU A 80 -0.99 9.88 -19.28
N LEU A 81 -1.02 9.66 -17.96
CA LEU A 81 -2.28 9.45 -17.23
C LEU A 81 -3.18 10.69 -17.26
N ASN A 82 -2.61 11.90 -17.26
CA ASN A 82 -3.37 13.14 -17.41
C ASN A 82 -3.61 13.57 -18.88
N ASN A 83 -3.56 12.64 -19.84
CA ASN A 83 -3.82 12.98 -21.24
C ASN A 83 -5.31 13.30 -21.45
N PRO A 84 -5.67 14.50 -21.96
CA PRO A 84 -7.06 14.88 -22.23
C PRO A 84 -7.75 14.04 -23.33
N GLU A 85 -7.01 13.20 -24.07
CA GLU A 85 -7.61 12.29 -25.06
C GLU A 85 -8.26 11.04 -24.45
N ASN A 86 -7.93 10.69 -23.20
CA ASN A 86 -8.58 9.57 -22.53
C ASN A 86 -9.84 10.04 -21.80
N ASP A 87 -10.91 9.25 -21.89
CA ASP A 87 -12.09 9.46 -21.05
C ASP A 87 -11.65 9.35 -19.59
N SER A 88 -11.87 10.42 -18.83
CA SER A 88 -11.42 10.49 -17.45
C SER A 88 -12.47 11.10 -16.53
N TYR A 89 -12.44 10.66 -15.28
CA TYR A 89 -13.31 11.14 -14.21
C TYR A 89 -12.48 11.48 -12.98
N ALA A 90 -12.63 12.70 -12.48
CA ALA A 90 -11.92 13.18 -11.30
C ALA A 90 -12.89 13.59 -10.18
N ILE A 91 -12.59 13.17 -8.96
CA ILE A 91 -13.22 13.65 -7.73
C ILE A 91 -12.18 14.35 -6.88
N SER A 92 -12.56 15.47 -6.25
CA SER A 92 -11.77 16.16 -5.23
C SER A 92 -12.56 16.24 -3.94
N GLU A 93 -11.96 15.79 -2.84
CA GLU A 93 -12.54 15.84 -1.49
C GLU A 93 -11.58 16.53 -0.53
N LYS A 94 -12.12 17.38 0.37
CA LYS A 94 -11.39 17.97 1.49
C LYS A 94 -11.86 17.37 2.80
N SER A 95 -10.97 16.65 3.49
CA SER A 95 -11.31 15.98 4.74
C SER A 95 -10.06 15.77 5.61
N HIS A 96 -10.20 15.86 6.93
CA HIS A 96 -9.10 15.65 7.91
C HIS A 96 -7.82 16.45 7.61
N GLY A 97 -7.97 17.69 7.11
CA GLY A 97 -6.85 18.57 6.75
C GLY A 97 -6.11 18.16 5.48
N ARG A 98 -6.64 17.22 4.70
CA ARG A 98 -6.09 16.77 3.42
C ARG A 98 -7.06 17.09 2.28
N GLU A 99 -6.50 17.43 1.13
CA GLU A 99 -7.20 17.50 -0.15
C GLU A 99 -6.80 16.26 -0.95
N GLU A 100 -7.77 15.40 -1.22
CA GLU A 100 -7.58 14.17 -1.97
C GLU A 100 -8.20 14.34 -3.36
N ILE A 101 -7.43 14.04 -4.41
CA ILE A 101 -7.91 14.01 -5.78
C ILE A 101 -7.82 12.57 -6.27
N ARG A 102 -8.95 11.99 -6.66
CA ARG A 102 -9.02 10.65 -7.27
C ARG A 102 -9.32 10.79 -8.75
N LEU A 103 -8.45 10.24 -9.60
CA LEU A 103 -8.59 10.26 -11.05
C LEU A 103 -8.77 8.82 -11.55
N HIS A 104 -9.83 8.59 -12.32
CA HIS A 104 -10.07 7.37 -13.09
C HIS A 104 -9.87 7.70 -14.56
N ILE A 105 -9.09 6.90 -15.28
CA ILE A 105 -8.84 7.05 -16.72
C ILE A 105 -9.23 5.72 -17.39
N VAL A 106 -10.04 5.78 -18.44
CA VAL A 106 -10.53 4.64 -19.22
C VAL A 106 -9.64 4.39 -20.43
#